data_AF-A0A3C0DW17-F1
#
_entry.id   AF-A0A3C0DW17-F1
#
_cell.length_a   1.000
_cell.length_b   1.000
_cell.length_c   1.000
_cell.angle_alpha   90.00
_cell.angle_beta   90.00
_cell.angle_gamma   90.00
#
_symmetry.space_group_name_H-M   'P 1'
#
loop_
_entity.id
_entity.type
_entity.pdbx_description
1 polymer ?
#
loop_
_entity_poly.entity_id
_entity_poly.type
_entity_poly.pdbx_seq_one_letter_code
_entity_poly.pdbx_strand_id
1 'polypeptide(L)'
;SKDIAEVMSMDADLTSKVMRTVNSLAYAPKIPIKGLDHAVTMLGKSELERVVMMVGAKVAIPTHVPSDLNLSSFWLDASLRAIIARDLANLVDPPRAGLCFSSGFLEDLSVPIIAASKGNEYVEVYRTSIEGQKPLHEIEQEKFGWDHAELGALVCNEWDLPEDIGAAISAQNEPNSELRPDPVYYVSDLSVQSNETWQEHFKDQVMTRHQIKEPALDSILGGAEDKARDLVRLIS
;
A
#
# COMPACT_ATOMS: atom_id res chain seq x y z
N SER A 1 -12.89 24.24 -5.93
CA SER A 1 -12.68 22.99 -5.17
C SER A 1 -13.17 23.25 -3.76
N LYS A 2 -14.10 22.46 -3.22
CA LYS A 2 -14.31 22.46 -1.76
C LYS A 2 -13.01 21.98 -1.11
N ASP A 3 -12.70 22.49 0.07
CA ASP A 3 -11.53 22.01 0.82
C ASP A 3 -11.79 20.55 1.21
N ILE A 4 -10.77 19.69 1.11
CA ILE A 4 -10.90 18.29 1.56
C ILE A 4 -11.29 18.26 3.04
N ALA A 5 -10.81 19.23 3.82
CA ALA A 5 -11.19 19.42 5.21
C ALA A 5 -12.70 19.67 5.37
N GLU A 6 -13.31 20.49 4.51
CA GLU A 6 -14.74 20.77 4.54
C GLU A 6 -15.58 19.53 4.21
N VAL A 7 -15.21 18.79 3.17
CA VAL A 7 -15.93 17.58 2.74
C VAL A 7 -15.82 16.50 3.81
N MET A 8 -14.62 16.28 4.33
CA MET A 8 -14.39 15.29 5.38
C MET A 8 -15.14 15.62 6.67
N SER A 9 -15.24 16.90 7.05
CA SER A 9 -15.95 17.30 8.27
C SER A 9 -17.42 16.85 8.31
N MET A 10 -18.01 16.50 7.16
CA MET A 10 -19.37 15.97 7.04
C MET A 10 -19.47 14.47 7.38
N ASP A 11 -18.35 13.73 7.37
CA ASP A 11 -18.26 12.32 7.76
C ASP A 11 -17.34 12.19 9.00
N ALA A 12 -17.98 12.07 10.16
CA ALA A 12 -17.28 11.99 11.43
C ALA A 12 -16.46 10.69 11.58
N ASP A 13 -16.90 9.58 10.98
CA ASP A 13 -16.20 8.30 11.09
C ASP A 13 -14.91 8.32 10.25
N LEU A 14 -15.02 8.72 8.99
CA LEU A 14 -13.87 8.91 8.09
C LEU A 14 -12.88 9.92 8.66
N THR A 15 -13.37 11.07 9.15
CA THR A 15 -12.52 12.07 9.80
C THR A 15 -11.81 11.48 11.01
N SER A 16 -12.48 10.70 11.85
CA SER A 16 -11.85 10.09 13.02
C SER A 16 -10.73 9.12 12.62
N LYS A 17 -10.94 8.31 11.58
CA LYS A 17 -9.95 7.35 11.06
C LYS A 17 -8.74 8.08 10.51
N VAL A 18 -8.94 9.12 9.69
CA VAL A 18 -7.84 9.93 9.15
C VAL A 18 -7.07 10.63 10.27
N MET A 19 -7.77 11.24 11.24
CA MET A 19 -7.13 11.90 12.38
C MET A 19 -6.32 10.92 13.25
N ARG A 20 -6.76 9.67 13.38
CA ARG A 20 -5.99 8.61 14.02
C ARG A 20 -4.76 8.23 13.19
N THR A 21 -4.91 8.05 11.88
CA THR A 21 -3.80 7.71 10.97
C THR A 21 -2.69 8.75 10.99
N VAL A 22 -3.01 10.05 10.89
CA VAL A 22 -1.98 11.11 10.90
C VAL A 22 -1.25 11.23 12.24
N ASN A 23 -1.79 10.65 13.31
CA ASN A 23 -1.17 10.55 14.62
C ASN A 23 -0.54 9.18 14.91
N SER A 24 -0.49 8.28 13.92
CA SER A 24 0.05 6.92 14.07
C SER A 24 1.58 6.89 14.21
N LEU A 25 2.11 5.74 14.63
CA LEU A 25 3.55 5.47 14.62
C LEU A 25 4.17 5.62 13.22
N ALA A 26 3.39 5.36 12.16
CA ALA A 26 3.87 5.49 10.78
C ALA A 26 4.14 6.95 10.37
N TYR A 27 3.40 7.91 10.94
CA TYR A 27 3.57 9.35 10.67
C TYR A 27 4.40 10.07 11.75
N ALA A 28 4.44 9.54 12.98
CA ALA A 28 5.25 10.00 14.10
C ALA A 28 5.34 11.54 14.23
N PRO A 29 4.20 12.26 14.31
CA PRO A 29 4.24 13.72 14.36
C PRO A 29 4.91 14.20 15.66
N LYS A 30 5.76 15.22 15.56
CA LYS A 30 6.44 15.83 16.72
C LYS A 30 5.45 16.40 17.75
N ILE A 31 4.31 16.90 17.28
CA ILE A 31 3.23 17.45 18.09
C ILE A 31 1.93 16.77 17.64
N PRO A 32 1.09 16.28 18.57
CA PRO A 32 -0.19 15.66 18.21
C PRO A 32 -1.06 16.58 17.35
N ILE A 33 -1.55 16.06 16.23
CA ILE A 33 -2.40 16.78 15.29
C ILE A 33 -3.84 16.76 15.83
N LYS A 34 -4.45 17.95 15.93
CA LYS A 34 -5.69 18.20 16.70
C LYS A 34 -6.94 18.43 15.84
N GLY A 35 -6.78 18.52 14.53
CA GLY A 35 -7.87 18.75 13.58
C GLY A 35 -7.36 18.81 12.15
N LEU A 36 -8.28 18.90 11.19
CA LEU A 36 -7.97 18.85 9.76
C LEU A 36 -7.12 20.06 9.31
N ASP A 37 -7.44 21.29 9.76
CA ASP A 37 -6.63 22.47 9.44
C ASP A 37 -5.19 22.35 9.96
N HIS A 38 -5.03 21.79 11.16
CA HIS A 38 -3.74 21.49 11.73
C HIS A 38 -3.01 20.41 10.92
N ALA A 39 -3.72 19.38 10.44
CA ALA A 39 -3.16 18.34 9.58
C ALA A 39 -2.67 18.93 8.24
N VAL A 40 -3.47 19.76 7.58
CA VAL A 40 -3.08 20.47 6.35
C VAL A 40 -1.83 21.32 6.59
N THR A 41 -1.75 22.02 7.73
CA THR A 41 -0.59 22.86 8.05
C THR A 41 0.68 22.04 8.29
N MET A 42 0.57 20.88 8.94
CA MET A 42 1.73 20.08 9.36
C MET A 42 2.22 19.10 8.28
N LEU A 43 1.29 18.48 7.54
CA LEU A 43 1.59 17.47 6.52
C LEU A 43 1.58 18.04 5.10
N GLY A 44 0.85 19.14 4.90
CA GLY A 44 0.50 19.62 3.57
C GLY A 44 -0.77 18.95 3.04
N LYS A 45 -1.42 19.62 2.09
CA LYS A 45 -2.68 19.19 1.50
C LYS A 45 -2.57 17.83 0.80
N SER A 46 -1.54 17.64 -0.02
CA SER A 46 -1.36 16.42 -0.81
C SER A 46 -1.16 15.18 0.05
N GLU A 47 -0.47 15.31 1.18
CA GLU A 47 -0.29 14.17 2.09
C GLU A 47 -1.59 13.83 2.83
N LEU A 48 -2.37 14.85 3.23
CA LEU A 48 -3.69 14.61 3.79
C LEU A 48 -4.61 13.91 2.78
N GLU A 49 -4.60 14.33 1.52
CA GLU A 49 -5.34 13.68 0.42
C GLU A 49 -4.96 12.20 0.29
N ARG A 50 -3.68 11.84 0.40
CA ARG A 50 -3.21 10.45 0.37
C ARG A 50 -3.71 9.63 1.55
N VAL A 51 -3.70 10.19 2.76
CA VAL A 51 -4.26 9.50 3.95
C VAL A 51 -5.75 9.25 3.78
N VAL A 52 -6.49 10.24 3.28
CA VAL A 52 -7.93 10.12 3.02
C VAL A 52 -8.21 9.03 2.00
N MET A 53 -7.43 9.01 0.92
CA MET A 53 -7.54 7.99 -0.13
C MET A 53 -7.27 6.59 0.42
N MET A 54 -6.22 6.40 1.21
CA MET A 54 -5.87 5.12 1.83
C MET A 54 -7.01 4.63 2.75
N VAL A 55 -7.52 5.50 3.63
CA VAL A 55 -8.63 5.16 4.53
C VAL A 55 -9.92 4.88 3.74
N GLY A 56 -10.22 5.72 2.76
CA GLY A 56 -11.39 5.58 1.89
C GLY A 56 -11.37 4.28 1.10
N ALA A 57 -10.24 3.94 0.49
CA ALA A 57 -10.04 2.68 -0.23
C ALA A 57 -10.33 1.48 0.68
N LYS A 58 -9.73 1.42 1.87
CA LYS A 58 -9.99 0.34 2.82
C LYS A 58 -11.46 0.22 3.23
N VAL A 59 -12.16 1.35 3.39
CA VAL A 59 -13.59 1.38 3.70
C VAL A 59 -14.44 0.89 2.51
N ALA A 60 -14.02 1.17 1.29
CA ALA A 60 -14.71 0.77 0.06
C ALA A 60 -14.51 -0.72 -0.28
N ILE A 61 -13.41 -1.35 0.16
CA ILE A 61 -13.14 -2.76 -0.11
C ILE A 61 -14.18 -3.67 0.57
N PRO A 62 -14.75 -4.67 -0.15
CA PRO A 62 -15.68 -5.63 0.42
C PRO A 62 -15.09 -6.39 1.61
N THR A 63 -15.86 -6.48 2.70
CA THR A 63 -15.48 -7.29 3.87
C THR A 63 -15.96 -8.74 3.77
N HIS A 64 -16.93 -9.01 2.90
CA HIS A 64 -17.45 -10.35 2.65
C HIS A 64 -16.64 -11.03 1.55
N VAL A 65 -15.46 -11.52 1.92
CA VAL A 65 -14.61 -12.36 1.08
C VAL A 65 -14.57 -13.78 1.66
N PRO A 66 -14.27 -14.81 0.85
CA PRO A 66 -14.08 -16.16 1.38
C PRO A 66 -12.98 -16.21 2.45
N SER A 67 -13.13 -17.12 3.42
CA SER A 67 -12.31 -17.16 4.66
C SER A 67 -10.81 -17.36 4.44
N ASP A 68 -10.42 -17.97 3.32
CA ASP A 68 -9.02 -18.21 2.99
C ASP A 68 -8.27 -16.92 2.60
N LEU A 69 -9.00 -15.86 2.22
CA LEU A 69 -8.43 -14.51 2.07
C LEU A 69 -8.52 -13.78 3.42
N ASN A 70 -7.48 -13.89 4.23
CA ASN A 70 -7.41 -13.18 5.50
C ASN A 70 -7.17 -11.68 5.27
N LEU A 71 -8.25 -10.88 5.30
CA LEU A 71 -8.18 -9.43 5.14
C LEU A 71 -7.31 -8.74 6.19
N SER A 72 -7.16 -9.30 7.40
CA SER A 72 -6.29 -8.70 8.42
C SER A 72 -4.82 -8.81 8.03
N SER A 73 -4.41 -9.98 7.52
CA SER A 73 -3.06 -10.18 6.98
C SER A 73 -2.83 -9.35 5.72
N PHE A 74 -3.80 -9.32 4.81
CA PHE A 74 -3.74 -8.52 3.58
C PHE A 74 -3.47 -7.03 3.87
N TRP A 75 -4.22 -6.42 4.80
CA TRP A 75 -4.00 -5.02 5.15
C TRP A 75 -2.69 -4.78 5.89
N LEU A 76 -2.18 -5.79 6.60
CA LEU A 76 -0.87 -5.71 7.23
C LEU A 76 0.25 -5.74 6.18
N ASP A 77 0.15 -6.60 5.17
CA ASP A 77 1.09 -6.68 4.05
C ASP A 77 1.08 -5.38 3.22
N ALA A 78 -0.11 -4.86 2.89
CA ALA A 78 -0.26 -3.56 2.23
C ALA A 78 0.37 -2.41 3.05
N SER A 79 0.17 -2.41 4.37
CA SER A 79 0.75 -1.39 5.25
C SER A 79 2.27 -1.49 5.35
N LEU A 80 2.81 -2.71 5.43
CA LEU A 80 4.24 -2.98 5.46
C LEU A 80 4.93 -2.45 4.18
N ARG A 81 4.38 -2.79 3.02
CA ARG A 81 4.87 -2.30 1.72
C ARG A 81 4.85 -0.79 1.64
N ALA A 82 3.72 -0.17 1.96
CA ALA A 82 3.57 1.29 1.96
C ALA A 82 4.64 1.99 2.82
N ILE A 83 4.87 1.49 4.04
CA ILE A 83 5.81 2.08 4.99
C ILE A 83 7.25 1.92 4.50
N ILE A 84 7.65 0.71 4.07
CA ILE A 84 9.02 0.44 3.63
C ILE A 84 9.31 1.18 2.31
N ALA A 85 8.39 1.16 1.35
CA ALA A 85 8.53 1.87 0.08
C ALA A 85 8.69 3.37 0.30
N ARG A 86 7.88 3.98 1.17
CA ARG A 86 7.99 5.40 1.53
C ARG A 86 9.30 5.71 2.25
N ASP A 87 9.66 4.93 3.26
CA ASP A 87 10.86 5.18 4.07
C ASP A 87 12.13 5.00 3.22
N LEU A 88 12.13 4.07 2.26
CA LEU A 88 13.19 3.93 1.26
C LEU A 88 13.18 5.10 0.25
N ALA A 89 12.01 5.50 -0.26
CA ALA A 89 11.89 6.65 -1.15
C ALA A 89 12.42 7.93 -0.51
N ASN A 90 12.21 8.14 0.79
CA ASN A 90 12.80 9.27 1.51
C ASN A 90 14.34 9.31 1.47
N LEU A 91 15.00 8.18 1.17
CA LEU A 91 16.45 8.12 0.99
C LEU A 91 16.87 8.25 -0.47
N VAL A 92 16.10 7.69 -1.41
CA VAL A 92 16.53 7.53 -2.81
C VAL A 92 15.79 8.45 -3.80
N ASP A 93 14.55 8.81 -3.51
CA ASP A 93 13.70 9.68 -4.32
C ASP A 93 12.63 10.41 -3.45
N PRO A 94 13.04 11.37 -2.60
CA PRO A 94 12.15 12.01 -1.63
C PRO A 94 10.88 12.65 -2.25
N PRO A 95 10.94 13.30 -3.44
CA PRO A 95 9.75 13.84 -4.08
C PRO A 95 8.66 12.80 -4.38
N ARG A 96 9.03 11.53 -4.56
CA ARG A 96 8.09 10.43 -4.84
C ARG A 96 7.68 9.63 -3.60
N ALA A 97 8.10 10.02 -2.39
CA ALA A 97 7.81 9.24 -1.18
C ALA A 97 6.30 9.05 -0.92
N GLY A 98 5.50 10.09 -1.12
CA GLY A 98 4.04 9.99 -1.00
C GLY A 98 3.42 9.06 -2.06
N LEU A 99 3.93 9.06 -3.28
CA LEU A 99 3.51 8.12 -4.33
C LEU A 99 3.88 6.68 -3.93
N CYS A 100 5.10 6.45 -3.45
CA CYS A 100 5.54 5.12 -3.01
C CYS A 100 4.69 4.58 -1.85
N PHE A 101 4.29 5.45 -0.92
CA PHE A 101 3.35 5.07 0.14
C PHE A 101 1.99 4.64 -0.43
N SER A 102 1.37 5.49 -1.26
CA SER A 102 0.05 5.22 -1.81
C SER A 102 0.04 3.99 -2.72
N SER A 103 1.00 3.87 -3.63
CA SER A 103 1.12 2.72 -4.53
C SER A 103 1.40 1.44 -3.75
N GLY A 104 2.34 1.43 -2.80
CA GLY A 104 2.62 0.23 -1.99
C GLY A 104 1.44 -0.23 -1.13
N PHE A 105 0.55 0.70 -0.72
CA PHE A 105 -0.67 0.33 0.00
C PHE A 105 -1.77 -0.22 -0.92
N LEU A 106 -1.85 0.30 -2.15
CA LEU A 106 -2.97 0.08 -3.07
C LEU A 106 -2.67 -0.97 -4.15
N GLU A 107 -1.41 -1.39 -4.31
CA GLU A 107 -0.94 -2.33 -5.35
C GLU A 107 -1.85 -3.54 -5.55
N ASP A 108 -2.31 -4.19 -4.46
CA ASP A 108 -3.18 -5.37 -4.53
C ASP A 108 -4.65 -5.11 -4.17
N LEU A 109 -5.10 -3.83 -4.18
CA LEU A 109 -6.46 -3.48 -3.72
C LEU A 109 -7.57 -4.25 -4.45
N SER A 110 -7.30 -4.70 -5.68
CA SER A 110 -8.22 -5.45 -6.52
C SER A 110 -8.41 -6.90 -6.08
N VAL A 111 -7.43 -7.52 -5.42
CA VAL A 111 -7.49 -8.93 -4.94
C VAL A 111 -8.76 -9.20 -4.10
N PRO A 112 -9.08 -8.44 -3.04
CA PRO A 112 -10.32 -8.64 -2.29
C PRO A 112 -11.58 -8.32 -3.10
N ILE A 113 -11.52 -7.42 -4.08
CA ILE A 113 -12.64 -7.12 -4.98
C ILE A 113 -12.93 -8.34 -5.87
N ILE A 114 -11.89 -8.93 -6.45
CA ILE A 114 -12.02 -10.14 -7.28
C ILE A 114 -12.52 -11.30 -6.44
N ALA A 115 -11.97 -11.49 -5.24
CA ALA A 115 -12.38 -12.55 -4.32
C ALA A 115 -13.86 -12.43 -3.93
N ALA A 116 -14.34 -11.22 -3.66
CA ALA A 116 -15.76 -10.97 -3.38
C ALA A 116 -16.66 -11.27 -4.59
N SER A 117 -16.18 -10.99 -5.81
CA SER A 117 -16.95 -11.22 -7.04
C SER A 117 -16.94 -12.68 -7.52
N LYS A 118 -15.80 -13.38 -7.40
CA LYS A 118 -15.57 -14.72 -7.96
C LYS A 118 -15.68 -15.82 -6.92
N GLY A 119 -15.66 -15.48 -5.63
CA GLY A 119 -15.77 -16.43 -4.53
C GLY A 119 -14.67 -17.49 -4.56
N ASN A 120 -15.06 -18.74 -4.30
CA ASN A 120 -14.15 -19.87 -4.18
C ASN A 120 -13.28 -20.13 -5.43
N GLU A 121 -13.74 -19.71 -6.62
CA GLU A 121 -12.95 -19.86 -7.85
C GLU A 121 -11.63 -19.09 -7.80
N TYR A 122 -11.67 -17.87 -7.25
CA TYR A 122 -10.50 -17.01 -7.14
C TYR A 122 -9.67 -17.32 -5.90
N VAL A 123 -10.31 -17.78 -4.82
CA VAL A 123 -9.61 -18.25 -3.62
C VAL A 123 -8.62 -19.35 -3.95
N GLU A 124 -9.00 -20.29 -4.81
CA GLU A 124 -8.11 -21.38 -5.20
C GLU A 124 -6.89 -20.87 -5.98
N VAL A 125 -7.09 -19.84 -6.83
CA VAL A 125 -5.99 -19.15 -7.54
C VAL A 125 -5.05 -18.48 -6.53
N TYR A 126 -5.62 -17.71 -5.60
CA TYR A 126 -4.86 -17.01 -4.57
C TYR A 126 -4.08 -17.97 -3.66
N ARG A 127 -4.71 -19.06 -3.21
CA ARG A 127 -4.08 -20.13 -2.41
C ARG A 127 -2.91 -20.77 -3.15
N THR A 128 -3.08 -21.07 -4.44
CA THR A 128 -2.03 -21.65 -5.28
C THR A 128 -0.82 -20.73 -5.39
N SER A 129 -1.04 -19.42 -5.46
CA SER A 129 0.06 -18.43 -5.45
C SER A 129 0.79 -18.41 -4.12
N ILE A 130 0.08 -18.41 -2.99
CA ILE A 130 0.68 -18.39 -1.64
C ILE A 130 1.51 -19.65 -1.38
N GLU A 131 1.10 -20.79 -1.92
CA GLU A 131 1.85 -22.05 -1.83
C GLU A 131 3.14 -22.06 -2.67
N GLY A 132 3.46 -20.95 -3.34
CA GLY A 132 4.73 -20.74 -4.04
C GLY A 132 4.86 -21.48 -5.36
N GLN A 133 3.75 -21.96 -5.92
CA GLN A 133 3.77 -22.68 -7.19
C GLN A 133 4.07 -21.75 -8.37
N LYS A 134 3.53 -20.52 -8.33
CA LYS A 134 3.58 -19.54 -9.41
C LYS A 134 3.15 -18.15 -8.91
N PRO A 135 3.65 -17.02 -9.45
CA PRO A 135 3.15 -15.69 -9.10
C PRO A 135 1.66 -15.52 -9.41
N LEU A 136 0.94 -14.77 -8.56
CA LEU A 136 -0.51 -14.59 -8.67
C LEU A 136 -0.95 -14.12 -10.06
N HIS A 137 -0.29 -13.09 -10.60
CA HIS A 137 -0.63 -12.51 -11.90
C HIS A 137 -0.54 -13.56 -13.02
N GLU A 138 0.45 -14.46 -12.98
CA GLU A 138 0.60 -15.46 -14.03
C GLU A 138 -0.47 -16.57 -13.93
N ILE A 139 -0.99 -16.87 -12.74
CA ILE A 139 -2.11 -17.82 -12.57
C ILE A 139 -3.42 -17.18 -13.04
N GLU A 140 -3.62 -15.91 -12.73
CA GLU A 140 -4.80 -15.15 -13.16
C GLU A 140 -4.85 -14.98 -14.68
N GLN A 141 -3.73 -14.63 -15.31
CA GLN A 141 -3.64 -14.54 -16.77
C GLN A 141 -4.01 -15.86 -17.44
N GLU A 142 -3.53 -16.99 -16.92
CA GLU A 142 -3.86 -18.32 -17.47
C GLU A 142 -5.34 -18.68 -17.32
N LYS A 143 -5.96 -18.31 -16.20
CA LYS A 143 -7.33 -18.72 -15.88
C LYS A 143 -8.39 -17.76 -16.43
N PHE A 144 -8.10 -16.46 -16.40
CA PHE A 144 -9.08 -15.40 -16.66
C PHE A 144 -8.74 -14.54 -17.87
N GLY A 145 -7.49 -14.57 -18.36
CA GLY A 145 -7.01 -13.72 -19.44
C GLY A 145 -6.81 -12.25 -19.02
N TRP A 146 -6.74 -12.00 -17.72
CA TRP A 146 -6.40 -10.73 -17.09
C TRP A 146 -5.84 -11.00 -15.69
N ASP A 147 -5.15 -10.02 -15.11
CA ASP A 147 -4.61 -10.09 -13.75
C ASP A 147 -5.10 -8.97 -12.81
N HIS A 148 -4.75 -9.09 -11.53
CA HIS A 148 -5.09 -8.14 -10.48
C HIS A 148 -4.46 -6.76 -10.70
N ALA A 149 -3.32 -6.64 -11.37
CA ALA A 149 -2.69 -5.35 -11.67
C ALA A 149 -3.52 -4.56 -12.69
N GLU A 150 -3.96 -5.23 -13.76
CA GLU A 150 -4.85 -4.66 -14.77
C GLU A 150 -6.17 -4.20 -14.15
N LEU A 151 -6.78 -5.03 -13.30
CA LEU A 151 -8.02 -4.64 -12.62
C LEU A 151 -7.77 -3.53 -11.58
N GLY A 152 -6.64 -3.54 -10.88
CA GLY A 152 -6.26 -2.51 -9.92
C GLY A 152 -6.19 -1.14 -10.57
N ALA A 153 -5.56 -1.04 -11.74
CA ALA A 153 -5.50 0.20 -12.51
C ALA A 153 -6.90 0.67 -12.96
N LEU A 154 -7.78 -0.24 -13.37
CA LEU A 154 -9.17 0.08 -13.70
C LEU A 154 -9.94 0.63 -12.49
N VAL A 155 -9.73 0.06 -11.30
CA VAL A 155 -10.36 0.55 -10.07
C VAL A 155 -9.83 1.94 -9.71
N CYS A 156 -8.53 2.19 -9.87
CA CYS A 156 -7.97 3.53 -9.66
C CYS A 156 -8.61 4.57 -10.58
N ASN A 157 -8.81 4.22 -11.85
CA ASN A 157 -9.48 5.09 -12.81
C ASN A 157 -10.95 5.33 -12.43
N GLU A 158 -11.69 4.29 -12.06
CA GLU A 158 -13.10 4.40 -11.64
C GLU A 158 -13.28 5.22 -10.36
N TRP A 159 -12.29 5.23 -9.48
CA TRP A 159 -12.30 5.98 -8.23
C TRP A 159 -11.68 7.38 -8.34
N ASP A 160 -11.36 7.84 -9.56
CA ASP A 160 -10.69 9.12 -9.83
C ASP A 160 -9.41 9.30 -8.98
N LEU A 161 -8.65 8.22 -8.76
CA LEU A 161 -7.36 8.30 -8.09
C LEU A 161 -6.32 8.97 -9.00
N PRO A 162 -5.28 9.60 -8.42
CA PRO A 162 -4.16 10.13 -9.19
C PRO A 162 -3.61 9.12 -10.21
N GLU A 163 -3.38 9.59 -11.43
CA GLU A 163 -2.94 8.77 -12.57
C GLU A 163 -1.62 8.05 -12.30
N ASP A 164 -0.72 8.68 -11.55
CA ASP A 164 0.58 8.10 -11.17
C ASP A 164 0.44 6.85 -10.28
N ILE A 165 -0.61 6.78 -9.45
CA ILE A 165 -0.92 5.59 -8.65
C ILE A 165 -1.39 4.46 -9.55
N GLY A 166 -2.38 4.72 -10.41
CA GLY A 166 -2.91 3.71 -11.34
C GLY A 166 -1.84 3.19 -12.30
N ALA A 167 -0.97 4.08 -12.80
CA ALA A 167 0.16 3.72 -13.65
C ALA A 167 1.17 2.80 -12.93
N ALA A 168 1.54 3.13 -11.68
CA ALA A 168 2.45 2.30 -10.89
C ALA A 168 1.88 0.90 -10.64
N ILE A 169 0.57 0.79 -10.35
CA ILE A 169 -0.13 -0.49 -10.14
C ILE A 169 -0.15 -1.30 -11.43
N SER A 170 -0.51 -0.69 -12.56
CA SER A 170 -0.52 -1.39 -13.86
C SER A 170 0.83 -2.00 -14.23
N ALA A 171 1.92 -1.37 -13.79
CA ALA A 171 3.29 -1.76 -14.09
C ALA A 171 3.93 -2.65 -13.01
N GLN A 172 3.17 -3.15 -12.01
CA GLN A 172 3.75 -3.90 -10.89
C GLN A 172 4.40 -5.23 -11.28
N ASN A 173 4.01 -5.80 -12.42
CA ASN A 173 4.63 -7.02 -12.93
C ASN A 173 5.76 -6.75 -13.95
N GLU A 174 6.11 -5.48 -14.17
CA GLU A 174 7.14 -5.05 -15.12
C GLU A 174 8.40 -4.55 -14.38
N PRO A 175 9.49 -5.35 -14.31
CA PRO A 175 10.67 -4.98 -13.50
C PRO A 175 11.40 -3.70 -13.95
N ASN A 176 11.28 -3.32 -15.23
CA ASN A 176 12.00 -2.19 -15.82
C ASN A 176 11.10 -1.00 -16.16
N SER A 177 9.86 -0.96 -15.66
CA SER A 177 8.92 0.10 -15.99
C SER A 177 9.21 1.38 -15.22
N GLU A 178 9.35 2.50 -15.93
CA GLU A 178 9.55 3.82 -15.31
C GLU A 178 8.29 4.36 -14.60
N LEU A 179 7.13 3.77 -14.89
CA LEU A 179 5.84 4.12 -14.28
C LEU A 179 5.78 3.71 -12.81
N ARG A 180 6.58 2.70 -12.41
CA ARG A 180 6.66 2.23 -11.04
C ARG A 180 7.95 2.71 -10.38
N PRO A 181 7.88 3.39 -9.23
CA PRO A 181 9.08 3.75 -8.47
C PRO A 181 9.84 2.50 -7.98
N ASP A 182 11.18 2.51 -8.07
CA ASP A 182 12.05 1.43 -7.55
C ASP A 182 11.68 1.02 -6.10
N PRO A 183 11.39 1.94 -5.15
CA PRO A 183 11.00 1.55 -3.81
C PRO A 183 9.72 0.72 -3.71
N VAL A 184 8.78 0.88 -4.64
CA VAL A 184 7.56 0.06 -4.72
C VAL A 184 7.89 -1.31 -5.28
N TYR A 185 8.76 -1.39 -6.30
CA TYR A 185 9.22 -2.66 -6.86
C TYR A 185 9.90 -3.55 -5.81
N TYR A 186 10.80 -2.99 -4.99
CA TYR A 186 11.53 -3.79 -4.00
C TYR A 186 10.69 -4.41 -2.90
N VAL A 187 9.43 -3.96 -2.75
CA VAL A 187 8.52 -4.48 -1.73
C VAL A 187 7.33 -5.22 -2.34
N SER A 188 7.23 -5.37 -3.65
CA SER A 188 6.02 -5.94 -4.29
C SER A 188 5.77 -7.40 -3.90
N ASP A 189 6.81 -8.14 -3.52
CA ASP A 189 6.73 -9.52 -3.03
C ASP A 189 6.77 -9.64 -1.49
N LEU A 190 6.79 -8.51 -0.77
CA LEU A 190 6.83 -8.48 0.69
C LEU A 190 5.51 -8.95 1.29
N SER A 191 5.60 -9.88 2.25
CA SER A 191 4.51 -10.23 3.16
C SER A 191 4.99 -10.26 4.60
N VAL A 192 4.07 -10.30 5.56
CA VAL A 192 4.35 -10.52 6.98
C VAL A 192 5.05 -11.87 7.24
N GLN A 193 5.00 -12.79 6.28
CA GLN A 193 5.68 -14.09 6.35
C GLN A 193 7.10 -14.07 5.74
N SER A 194 7.52 -12.94 5.18
CA SER A 194 8.86 -12.79 4.60
C SER A 194 9.94 -13.07 5.64
N ASN A 195 10.93 -13.86 5.22
CA ASN A 195 11.98 -14.40 6.07
C ASN A 195 13.31 -13.63 5.87
N GLU A 196 14.37 -14.10 6.55
CA GLU A 196 15.72 -13.53 6.43
C GLU A 196 16.22 -13.49 4.97
N THR A 197 15.86 -14.48 4.15
CA THR A 197 16.23 -14.53 2.73
C THR A 197 15.64 -13.36 1.93
N TRP A 198 14.38 -13.00 2.19
CA TRP A 198 13.79 -11.81 1.57
C TRP A 198 14.53 -10.54 1.98
N GLN A 199 14.87 -10.40 3.27
CA GLN A 199 15.58 -9.22 3.77
C GLN A 199 16.98 -9.08 3.16
N GLU A 200 17.73 -10.18 3.05
CA GLU A 200 19.04 -10.21 2.39
C GLU A 200 18.93 -9.80 0.91
N HIS A 201 17.93 -10.34 0.20
CA HIS A 201 17.69 -10.00 -1.21
C HIS A 201 17.32 -8.53 -1.40
N PHE A 202 16.38 -8.02 -0.60
CA PHE A 202 15.97 -6.62 -0.58
C PHE A 202 17.19 -5.71 -0.35
N LYS A 203 18.02 -6.01 0.65
CA LYS A 203 19.22 -5.23 0.96
C LYS A 203 20.20 -5.23 -0.21
N ASP A 204 20.52 -6.39 -0.76
CA ASP A 204 21.48 -6.52 -1.86
C ASP A 204 21.06 -5.71 -3.09
N GLN A 205 19.79 -5.82 -3.49
CA GLN A 205 19.25 -5.07 -4.63
C GLN A 205 19.32 -3.56 -4.42
N VAL A 206 18.86 -3.07 -3.25
CA VAL A 206 18.82 -1.64 -2.93
C VAL A 206 20.23 -1.06 -2.82
N MET A 207 21.14 -1.77 -2.15
CA MET A 207 22.54 -1.35 -1.99
C MET A 207 23.26 -1.27 -3.34
N THR A 208 23.05 -2.27 -4.21
CA THR A 208 23.65 -2.32 -5.55
C THR A 208 23.15 -1.19 -6.43
N ARG A 209 21.85 -0.90 -6.42
CA ARG A 209 21.24 0.09 -7.30
C ARG A 209 21.41 1.53 -6.83
N HIS A 210 21.25 1.79 -5.53
CA HIS A 210 21.14 3.14 -4.96
C HIS A 210 22.32 3.55 -4.07
N GLN A 211 23.30 2.66 -3.84
CA GLN A 211 24.48 2.93 -3.00
C GLN A 211 24.12 3.33 -1.55
N ILE A 212 22.97 2.86 -1.06
CA ILE A 212 22.56 3.01 0.33
C ILE A 212 23.39 2.08 1.21
N LYS A 213 23.71 2.50 2.44
CA LYS A 213 24.43 1.67 3.40
C LYS A 213 23.47 0.79 4.17
N GLU A 214 23.89 -0.44 4.46
CA GLU A 214 23.08 -1.42 5.20
C GLU A 214 22.44 -0.89 6.51
N PRO A 215 23.13 -0.10 7.37
CA PRO A 215 22.50 0.40 8.60
C PRO A 215 21.27 1.29 8.37
N ALA A 216 21.17 1.96 7.22
CA ALA A 216 19.96 2.72 6.88
C ALA A 216 18.80 1.79 6.53
N LEU A 217 19.07 0.66 5.87
CA LEU A 217 18.08 -0.35 5.54
C LEU A 217 17.62 -1.11 6.78
N ASP A 218 18.54 -1.45 7.68
CA ASP A 218 18.22 -2.03 8.99
C ASP A 218 17.25 -1.14 9.79
N SER A 219 17.48 0.18 9.75
CA SER A 219 16.60 1.15 10.41
C SER A 219 15.20 1.21 9.77
N ILE A 220 15.08 1.01 8.45
CA ILE A 220 13.79 0.97 7.77
C ILE A 220 13.03 -0.30 8.19
N LEU A 221 13.70 -1.45 8.12
CA LEU A 221 13.08 -2.76 8.40
C LEU A 221 12.71 -2.91 9.89
N GLY A 222 13.59 -2.49 10.80
CA GLY A 222 13.47 -2.76 12.24
C GLY A 222 12.25 -2.14 12.94
N GLY A 223 11.54 -1.20 12.31
CA GLY A 223 10.31 -0.59 12.86
C GLY A 223 9.09 -0.69 11.95
N ALA A 224 9.21 -1.32 10.78
CA ALA A 224 8.13 -1.34 9.78
C ALA A 224 6.90 -2.10 10.28
N GLU A 225 7.09 -3.25 10.93
CA GLU A 225 5.99 -4.10 11.39
C GLU A 225 5.15 -3.43 12.49
N ASP A 226 5.79 -2.81 13.48
CA ASP A 226 5.07 -2.10 14.55
C ASP A 226 4.28 -0.91 13.99
N LYS A 227 4.88 -0.15 13.07
CA LYS A 227 4.19 0.93 12.36
C LYS A 227 2.99 0.40 11.56
N ALA A 228 3.15 -0.73 10.87
CA ALA A 228 2.10 -1.33 10.05
C ALA A 228 0.94 -1.85 10.90
N ARG A 229 1.24 -2.55 12.01
CA ARG A 229 0.22 -3.03 12.96
C ARG A 229 -0.57 -1.89 13.59
N ASP A 230 0.11 -0.82 14.00
CA ASP A 230 -0.56 0.38 14.51
C ASP A 230 -1.46 1.01 13.44
N LEU A 231 -0.95 1.16 12.21
CA LEU A 231 -1.72 1.71 11.10
C LEU A 231 -3.00 0.91 10.84
N VAL A 232 -2.90 -0.41 10.64
CA VAL A 232 -4.05 -1.31 10.39
C VAL A 232 -5.09 -1.21 11.50
N ARG A 233 -4.64 -1.16 12.77
CA ARG A 233 -5.54 -1.02 13.93
C ARG A 233 -6.32 0.29 13.88
N LEU A 234 -5.68 1.39 13.47
CA LEU A 234 -6.28 2.72 13.50
C LEU A 234 -7.30 2.96 12.38
N ILE A 235 -7.10 2.29 11.23
CA ILE A 235 -7.97 2.37 10.05
C ILE A 235 -9.06 1.29 10.03
N SER A 236 -9.12 0.42 11.05
CA SER A 236 -10.17 -0.58 11.22
C SER A 236 -11.37 -0.07 12.01
#